data_AF-A0A919MRZ6-F1
#
_entry.id   AF-A0A919MRZ6-F1
#
_cell.length_a   1.000
_cell.length_b   1.000
_cell.length_c   1.000
_cell.angle_alpha   90.00
_cell.angle_beta   90.00
_cell.angle_gamma   90.00
#
_symmetry.space_group_name_H-M   'P 1'
#
loop_
_entity.id
_entity.type
_entity.pdbx_description
1 polymer ?
#
loop_
_entity_poly.entity_id
_entity_poly.type
_entity_poly.pdbx_seq_one_letter_code
_entity_poly.pdbx_strand_id
1 'polypeptide(L)'
;MAKAGLATRLYQGEANINIVGRRKVWFLLAALIVVISAGSIAIKGFHLGIEFSGGTSFSVPATTNGKTVTLAQFEEAVNSAITSVDPGAEVLPVQEVGTGANKGYTVRASALTAQQAEQAKAQIVESLGVPPEQVSDDQVSPAWGGQVTRQAVIGLIVFLILVMAYLVVRFEWRMAAAAVCSLMLDLILTAGVYSLIGFEVTPSTVIGFLTILGYALYDVVVVFDKVQENTRGITAGSSRTYAEATNLAVNQTLMRSINTGLVALLPVGGLLFIGAGLLGAGTLKDLGLVLFVGMGFGVVSSILFAAPVLSAFKDREPKIKAHTARVLARRAAAKSGDVAPTARQKREANMTASDEAPALASSSSGAGSPAPRPGTRPTAKRNANRGGRPGGAGNRPSGGNKRR
;
A
#
# COMPACT_ATOMS: atom_id res chain seq x y z
N MET A 1 -7.28 -37.36 2.89
CA MET A 1 -7.48 -35.91 2.73
C MET A 1 -6.25 -35.34 2.05
N ALA A 2 -6.35 -34.89 0.80
CA ALA A 2 -5.24 -34.27 0.09
C ALA A 2 -4.79 -33.01 0.85
N LYS A 3 -3.49 -32.90 1.15
CA LYS A 3 -2.92 -31.67 1.73
C LYS A 3 -3.23 -30.53 0.76
N ALA A 4 -4.11 -29.62 1.15
CA ALA A 4 -4.39 -28.41 0.37
C ALA A 4 -3.06 -27.71 0.06
N GLY A 5 -2.84 -27.39 -1.21
CA GLY A 5 -1.61 -26.76 -1.68
C GLY A 5 -1.35 -25.43 -0.95
N LEU A 6 -0.09 -25.01 -0.91
CA LEU A 6 0.31 -23.76 -0.24
C LEU A 6 -0.49 -22.55 -0.73
N ALA A 7 -0.87 -22.53 -2.02
CA ALA A 7 -1.77 -21.55 -2.61
C ALA A 7 -3.18 -21.57 -2.01
N THR A 8 -3.78 -22.74 -1.80
CA THR A 8 -5.10 -22.88 -1.17
C THR A 8 -5.06 -22.45 0.30
N ARG A 9 -3.99 -22.78 1.02
CA ARG A 9 -3.80 -22.37 2.42
C ARG A 9 -3.52 -20.87 2.56
N LEU A 10 -2.81 -20.27 1.61
CA LEU A 10 -2.67 -18.81 1.51
C LEU A 10 -4.05 -18.18 1.27
N TYR A 11 -4.81 -18.69 0.29
CA TYR A 11 -6.15 -18.21 -0.04
C TYR A 11 -7.13 -18.28 1.15
N GLN A 12 -7.04 -19.33 1.96
CA GLN A 12 -7.87 -19.52 3.15
C GLN A 12 -7.34 -18.79 4.40
N GLY A 13 -6.16 -18.16 4.35
CA GLY A 13 -5.52 -17.53 5.50
C GLY A 13 -4.94 -18.52 6.53
N GLU A 14 -4.80 -19.79 6.17
CA GLU A 14 -4.28 -20.90 7.00
C GLU A 14 -2.82 -21.27 6.69
N ALA A 15 -2.13 -20.44 5.92
CA ALA A 15 -0.73 -20.65 5.57
C ALA A 15 0.20 -20.66 6.81
N ASN A 16 -0.26 -20.09 7.93
CA ASN A 16 0.44 -20.05 9.22
C ASN A 16 1.88 -19.52 9.10
N ILE A 17 2.05 -18.47 8.29
CA ILE A 17 3.34 -17.82 8.08
C ILE A 17 3.65 -16.99 9.32
N ASN A 18 4.80 -17.24 9.95
CA ASN A 18 5.21 -16.52 11.14
C ASN A 18 5.96 -15.23 10.79
N ILE A 19 5.20 -14.19 10.43
CA ILE A 19 5.70 -12.85 10.09
C ILE A 19 6.09 -12.10 11.38
N VAL A 20 5.19 -12.06 12.36
CA VAL A 20 5.41 -11.30 13.61
C VAL A 20 6.52 -11.92 14.47
N GLY A 21 6.63 -13.25 14.50
CA GLY A 21 7.73 -13.92 15.21
C GLY A 21 9.11 -13.65 14.59
N ARG A 22 9.17 -13.33 13.29
CA ARG A 22 10.40 -12.94 12.58
C ARG A 22 10.62 -11.42 12.54
N ARG A 23 9.92 -10.63 13.37
CA ARG A 23 10.00 -9.16 13.41
C ARG A 23 11.42 -8.58 13.42
N LYS A 24 12.38 -9.24 14.06
CA LYS A 24 13.78 -8.77 14.10
C LYS A 24 14.40 -8.71 12.70
N VAL A 25 14.10 -9.68 11.84
CA VAL A 25 14.59 -9.72 10.45
C VAL A 25 13.97 -8.58 9.65
N TRP A 26 12.66 -8.36 9.79
CA TRP A 26 11.96 -7.28 9.10
C TRP A 26 12.39 -5.90 9.57
N PHE A 27 12.64 -5.72 10.87
CA PHE A 27 13.18 -4.47 11.40
C PHE A 27 14.62 -4.23 10.96
N LEU A 28 15.46 -5.27 10.91
CA LEU A 28 16.82 -5.14 10.40
C LEU A 28 16.81 -4.79 8.91
N LEU A 29 15.97 -5.45 8.11
CA LEU A 29 15.81 -5.16 6.69
C LEU A 29 15.30 -3.73 6.47
N ALA A 30 14.24 -3.32 7.19
CA ALA A 30 13.72 -1.96 7.11
C ALA A 30 14.77 -0.92 7.53
N ALA A 31 15.50 -1.17 8.63
CA ALA A 31 16.57 -0.27 9.07
C ALA A 31 17.71 -0.17 8.04
N LEU A 32 18.12 -1.30 7.45
CA LEU A 32 19.14 -1.31 6.40
C LEU A 32 18.70 -0.50 5.19
N ILE A 33 17.47 -0.71 4.71
CA ILE A 33 16.98 0.04 3.54
C ILE A 33 16.81 1.52 3.88
N VAL A 34 16.31 1.86 5.07
CA VAL A 34 16.25 3.26 5.54
C VAL A 34 17.64 3.91 5.56
N VAL A 35 18.66 3.20 6.03
CA VAL A 35 20.04 3.71 6.03
C VAL A 35 20.56 3.91 4.61
N ILE A 36 20.29 2.98 3.69
CA ILE A 36 20.66 3.12 2.27
C ILE A 36 19.93 4.31 1.64
N SER A 37 18.62 4.43 1.87
CA SER A 37 17.81 5.54 1.36
C SER A 37 18.27 6.88 1.92
N ALA A 38 18.47 6.99 3.23
CA ALA A 38 18.94 8.21 3.87
C ALA A 38 20.37 8.57 3.45
N GLY A 39 21.26 7.58 3.32
CA GLY A 39 22.61 7.77 2.81
C GLY A 39 22.61 8.26 1.36
N SER A 40 21.75 7.70 0.51
CA SER A 40 21.57 8.19 -0.87
C SER A 40 21.11 9.64 -0.88
N ILE A 41 20.07 9.98 -0.09
CA ILE A 41 19.53 11.33 -0.02
C ILE A 41 20.59 12.33 0.49
N ALA A 42 21.41 11.93 1.47
CA ALA A 42 22.45 12.79 2.02
C ALA A 42 23.64 13.01 1.07
N ILE A 43 24.02 12.00 0.28
CA ILE A 43 25.21 12.05 -0.59
C ILE A 43 24.87 12.56 -1.99
N LYS A 44 23.81 12.02 -2.63
CA LYS A 44 23.40 12.38 -3.99
C LYS A 44 22.40 13.54 -4.03
N GLY A 45 21.58 13.70 -2.98
CA GLY A 45 20.46 14.63 -3.01
C GLY A 45 19.31 14.14 -3.92
N PHE A 46 18.47 15.09 -4.32
CA PHE A 46 17.38 14.87 -5.26
C PHE A 46 17.64 15.64 -6.56
N HIS A 47 17.30 15.04 -7.69
CA HIS A 47 17.23 15.76 -8.96
C HIS A 47 15.89 16.50 -9.00
N LEU A 48 15.89 17.76 -8.60
CA LEU A 48 14.68 18.58 -8.56
C LEU A 48 14.36 19.12 -9.96
N GLY A 49 13.12 18.99 -10.39
CA GLY A 49 12.64 19.62 -11.63
C GLY A 49 12.67 21.15 -11.55
N ILE A 50 12.55 21.79 -12.72
CA ILE A 50 12.56 23.25 -12.85
C ILE A 50 11.46 23.93 -12.02
N GLU A 51 10.38 23.20 -11.70
CA GLU A 51 9.28 23.69 -10.90
C GLU A 51 9.65 23.89 -9.42
N PHE A 52 10.73 23.26 -8.94
CA PHE A 52 11.26 23.44 -7.58
C PHE A 52 12.56 24.24 -7.56
N SER A 53 13.44 24.02 -8.53
CA SER A 53 14.76 24.68 -8.61
C SER A 53 14.68 26.08 -9.24
N GLY A 54 13.65 26.35 -10.04
CA GLY A 54 13.66 27.42 -11.03
C GLY A 54 14.47 27.01 -12.26
N GLY A 55 14.03 27.42 -13.45
CA GLY A 55 14.66 27.01 -14.69
C GLY A 55 13.84 27.37 -15.92
N THR A 56 14.43 27.13 -17.08
CA THR A 56 13.79 27.32 -18.38
C THR A 56 13.76 26.00 -19.14
N SER A 57 12.60 25.61 -19.65
CA SER A 57 12.43 24.44 -20.52
C SER A 57 12.18 24.89 -21.94
N PHE A 58 12.80 24.24 -22.91
CA PHE A 58 12.43 24.34 -24.33
C PHE A 58 11.91 22.99 -24.81
N SER A 59 10.86 22.97 -25.61
CA SER A 59 10.34 21.75 -26.22
C SER A 59 9.94 21.96 -27.67
N VAL A 60 10.18 20.95 -28.49
CA VAL A 60 9.86 20.94 -29.93
C VAL A 60 9.29 19.57 -30.34
N PRO A 61 8.26 19.51 -31.20
CA PRO A 61 7.86 18.27 -31.85
C PRO A 61 8.98 17.72 -32.74
N ALA A 62 9.11 16.40 -32.79
CA ALA A 62 10.12 15.71 -33.58
C ALA A 62 9.83 15.77 -35.08
N THR A 63 8.57 15.99 -35.45
CA THR A 63 8.17 16.24 -36.84
C THR A 63 7.36 17.52 -36.89
N THR A 64 7.85 18.49 -37.67
CA THR A 64 7.19 19.78 -37.84
C THR A 64 7.13 20.11 -39.33
N ASN A 65 5.91 20.25 -39.88
CA ASN A 65 5.67 20.55 -41.30
C ASN A 65 6.45 19.64 -42.28
N GLY A 66 6.56 18.34 -41.96
CA GLY A 66 7.29 17.37 -42.79
C GLY A 66 8.81 17.35 -42.62
N LYS A 67 9.37 18.25 -41.79
CA LYS A 67 10.78 18.23 -41.37
C LYS A 67 10.91 17.41 -40.09
N THR A 68 11.80 16.44 -40.09
CA THR A 68 12.12 15.64 -38.90
C THR A 68 13.32 16.27 -38.19
N VAL A 69 13.13 16.69 -36.95
CA VAL A 69 14.20 17.12 -36.04
C VAL A 69 14.76 15.87 -35.35
N THR A 70 16.08 15.73 -35.32
CA THR A 70 16.72 14.66 -34.54
C THR A 70 17.07 15.15 -33.14
N LEU A 71 17.18 14.23 -32.18
CA LEU A 71 17.59 14.56 -30.81
C LEU A 71 18.91 15.33 -30.79
N ALA A 72 19.91 14.87 -31.56
CA ALA A 72 21.23 15.50 -31.64
C ALA A 72 21.16 16.92 -32.20
N GLN A 73 20.33 17.17 -33.23
CA GLN A 73 20.13 18.51 -33.78
C GLN A 73 19.47 19.45 -32.77
N PHE A 74 18.48 18.96 -32.03
CA PHE A 74 17.83 19.75 -30.99
C PHE A 74 18.80 20.06 -29.85
N GLU A 75 19.56 19.07 -29.40
CA GLU A 75 20.57 19.22 -28.35
C GLU A 75 21.65 20.25 -28.74
N GLU A 76 22.18 20.16 -29.96
CA GLU A 76 23.18 21.11 -30.47
C GLU A 76 22.62 22.52 -30.62
N ALA A 77 21.40 22.66 -31.16
CA ALA A 77 20.74 23.95 -31.31
C ALA A 77 20.49 24.63 -29.95
N VAL A 78 20.00 23.87 -28.97
CA VAL A 78 19.73 24.38 -27.62
C VAL A 78 21.03 24.72 -26.90
N ASN A 79 22.03 23.83 -26.91
CA ASN A 79 23.30 24.07 -26.24
C ASN A 79 23.98 25.32 -26.80
N SER A 80 23.96 25.50 -28.12
CA SER A 80 24.49 26.71 -28.77
C SER A 80 23.71 27.96 -28.39
N ALA A 81 22.37 27.87 -28.38
CA ALA A 81 21.50 28.99 -28.06
C ALA A 81 21.57 29.43 -26.60
N ILE A 82 21.72 28.49 -25.67
CA ILE A 82 21.86 28.80 -24.25
C ILE A 82 23.25 29.33 -23.96
N THR A 83 24.31 28.70 -24.49
CA THR A 83 25.69 29.15 -24.28
C THR A 83 25.94 30.56 -24.81
N SER A 84 25.27 30.95 -25.91
CA SER A 84 25.40 32.30 -26.48
C SER A 84 24.78 33.38 -25.61
N VAL A 85 23.76 33.01 -24.82
CA VAL A 85 22.94 33.93 -24.03
C VAL A 85 23.35 33.94 -22.55
N ASP A 86 23.80 32.81 -22.03
CA ASP A 86 24.41 32.63 -20.72
C ASP A 86 25.45 31.48 -20.75
N PRO A 87 26.75 31.80 -20.88
CA PRO A 87 27.82 30.79 -20.90
C PRO A 87 27.96 29.98 -19.61
N GLY A 88 27.34 30.43 -18.50
CA GLY A 88 27.38 29.75 -17.21
C GLY A 88 26.16 28.87 -16.94
N ALA A 89 25.17 28.85 -17.84
CA ALA A 89 23.94 28.09 -17.63
C ALA A 89 24.18 26.58 -17.79
N GLU A 90 23.79 25.82 -16.77
CA GLU A 90 23.77 24.36 -16.83
C GLU A 90 22.59 23.90 -17.69
N VAL A 91 22.85 23.03 -18.67
CA VAL A 91 21.85 22.41 -19.54
C VAL A 91 21.77 20.92 -19.20
N LEU A 92 20.57 20.45 -18.88
CA LEU A 92 20.32 19.04 -18.61
C LEU A 92 20.18 18.25 -19.92
N PRO A 93 20.44 16.92 -19.90
CA PRO A 93 20.29 16.09 -21.09
C PRO A 93 18.90 16.20 -21.70
N VAL A 94 18.85 16.25 -23.03
CA VAL A 94 17.59 16.27 -23.78
C VAL A 94 16.78 15.00 -23.51
N GLN A 95 15.50 15.17 -23.22
CA GLN A 95 14.55 14.09 -23.01
C GLN A 95 13.63 13.95 -24.23
N GLU A 96 13.50 12.73 -24.73
CA GLU A 96 12.46 12.40 -25.72
C GLU A 96 11.10 12.26 -25.02
N VAL A 97 10.08 12.92 -25.57
CA VAL A 97 8.70 12.91 -25.08
C VAL A 97 7.74 12.59 -26.21
N GLY A 98 6.62 11.95 -25.89
CA GLY A 98 5.63 11.44 -26.83
C GLY A 98 6.14 10.30 -27.72
N THR A 99 5.25 9.80 -28.59
CA THR A 99 5.58 8.77 -29.59
C THR A 99 4.76 8.94 -30.86
N GLY A 100 5.20 8.29 -31.93
CA GLY A 100 4.55 8.38 -33.24
C GLY A 100 4.48 9.83 -33.71
N ALA A 101 3.28 10.29 -34.08
CA ALA A 101 3.05 11.64 -34.56
C ALA A 101 3.19 12.75 -33.48
N ASN A 102 3.14 12.38 -32.19
CA ASN A 102 3.29 13.31 -31.07
C ASN A 102 4.68 13.26 -30.43
N LYS A 103 5.64 12.58 -31.08
CA LYS A 103 7.03 12.55 -30.63
C LYS A 103 7.59 13.98 -30.63
N GLY A 104 8.41 14.30 -29.65
CA GLY A 104 9.06 15.58 -29.43
C GLY A 104 10.27 15.44 -28.52
N TYR A 105 10.99 16.55 -28.34
CA TYR A 105 12.16 16.64 -27.49
C TYR A 105 11.97 17.82 -26.55
N THR A 106 12.29 17.61 -25.27
CA THR A 106 12.31 18.67 -24.27
C THR A 106 13.69 18.73 -23.63
N VAL A 107 14.12 19.92 -23.28
CA VAL A 107 15.39 20.20 -22.62
C VAL A 107 15.13 21.21 -21.53
N ARG A 108 15.82 21.04 -20.40
CA ARG A 108 15.73 21.91 -19.24
C ARG A 108 17.09 22.53 -18.99
N ALA A 109 17.09 23.79 -18.62
CA ALA A 109 18.29 24.54 -18.31
C ALA A 109 18.09 25.44 -17.09
N SER A 110 19.20 26.02 -16.65
CA SER A 110 19.22 27.06 -15.62
C SER A 110 18.25 28.21 -15.96
N ALA A 111 17.80 28.92 -14.92
CA ALA A 111 16.80 29.98 -15.08
C ALA A 111 17.35 31.12 -15.94
N LEU A 112 16.80 31.29 -17.13
CA LEU A 112 17.09 32.41 -18.03
C LEU A 112 16.15 33.58 -17.71
N THR A 113 16.60 34.82 -17.94
CA THR A 113 15.69 35.97 -17.95
C THR A 113 14.74 35.88 -19.16
N ALA A 114 13.61 36.58 -19.10
CA ALA A 114 12.64 36.56 -20.20
C ALA A 114 13.25 36.95 -21.56
N GLN A 115 14.13 37.96 -21.57
CA GLN A 115 14.84 38.40 -22.78
C GLN A 115 15.82 37.33 -23.29
N GLN A 116 16.54 36.69 -22.37
CA GLN A 116 17.47 35.61 -22.69
C GLN A 116 16.75 34.38 -23.24
N ALA A 117 15.63 33.98 -22.62
CA ALA A 117 14.82 32.87 -23.09
C ALA A 117 14.21 33.14 -24.49
N GLU A 118 13.76 34.36 -24.75
CA GLU A 118 13.25 34.78 -26.06
C GLU A 118 14.34 34.77 -27.14
N GLN A 119 15.54 35.25 -26.82
CA GLN A 119 16.71 35.19 -27.71
C GLN A 119 17.14 33.74 -27.99
N ALA A 120 17.21 32.91 -26.95
CA ALA A 120 17.55 31.49 -27.10
C ALA A 120 16.49 30.78 -27.96
N LYS A 121 15.20 31.05 -27.73
CA LYS A 121 14.11 30.53 -28.56
C LYS A 121 14.26 30.92 -30.02
N ALA A 122 14.55 32.20 -30.31
CA ALA A 122 14.76 32.66 -31.68
C ALA A 122 15.92 31.93 -32.38
N GLN A 123 17.03 31.73 -31.67
CA GLN A 123 18.18 30.98 -32.20
C GLN A 123 17.86 29.49 -32.43
N ILE A 124 17.08 28.86 -31.55
CA ILE A 124 16.61 27.47 -31.71
C ILE A 124 15.71 27.36 -32.93
N VAL A 125 14.77 28.29 -33.10
CA VAL A 125 13.85 28.36 -34.24
C VAL A 125 14.63 28.50 -35.56
N GLU A 126 15.61 29.39 -35.60
CA GLU A 126 16.48 29.61 -36.77
C GLU A 126 17.34 28.38 -37.08
N SER A 127 18.02 27.82 -36.08
CA SER A 127 18.91 26.66 -36.23
C SER A 127 18.16 25.42 -36.71
N LEU A 128 16.96 25.19 -36.17
CA LEU A 128 16.14 24.04 -36.54
C LEU A 128 15.29 24.31 -37.79
N GLY A 129 15.14 25.56 -38.21
CA GLY A 129 14.27 25.97 -39.32
C GLY A 129 12.84 25.47 -39.14
N VAL A 130 12.32 25.56 -37.92
CA VAL A 130 10.93 25.22 -37.54
C VAL A 130 10.15 26.51 -37.26
N PRO A 131 8.82 26.52 -37.39
CA PRO A 131 8.02 27.69 -37.02
C PRO A 131 8.14 28.02 -35.52
N PRO A 132 8.15 29.30 -35.13
CA PRO A 132 8.27 29.71 -33.73
C PRO A 132 7.13 29.21 -32.85
N GLU A 133 5.96 28.93 -33.42
CA GLU A 133 4.80 28.38 -32.69
C GLU A 133 5.00 26.93 -32.26
N GLN A 134 5.98 26.24 -32.85
CA GLN A 134 6.26 24.82 -32.58
C GLN A 134 7.36 24.66 -31.52
N VAL A 135 8.03 25.74 -31.13
CA VAL A 135 8.96 25.76 -30.01
C VAL A 135 8.24 26.35 -28.81
N SER A 136 7.97 25.53 -27.79
CA SER A 136 7.43 25.99 -26.52
C SER A 136 8.57 26.31 -25.56
N ASP A 137 8.45 27.43 -24.84
CA ASP A 137 9.33 27.77 -23.73
C ASP A 137 8.50 27.88 -22.45
N ASP A 138 8.92 27.16 -21.41
CA ASP A 138 8.32 27.23 -20.08
C ASP A 138 9.36 27.78 -19.10
N GLN A 139 9.04 28.89 -18.44
CA GLN A 139 9.94 29.54 -17.49
C GLN A 139 9.38 29.48 -16.08
N VAL A 140 10.17 28.96 -15.15
CA VAL A 140 9.83 28.92 -13.74
C VAL A 140 10.83 29.74 -12.94
N SER A 141 10.31 30.73 -12.20
CA SER A 141 11.15 31.52 -11.31
C SER A 141 11.57 30.74 -10.06
N PRO A 142 12.77 30.96 -9.51
CA PRO A 142 13.20 30.35 -8.25
C PRO A 142 12.27 30.66 -7.06
N ALA A 143 11.64 31.85 -7.07
CA ALA A 143 10.67 32.25 -6.05
C ALA A 143 9.42 31.35 -6.07
N TRP A 144 8.95 30.95 -7.25
CA TRP A 144 7.86 30.01 -7.38
C TRP A 144 8.25 28.63 -6.84
N GLY A 145 9.44 28.13 -7.20
CA GLY A 145 9.92 26.83 -6.72
C GLY A 145 10.07 26.75 -5.20
N GLY A 146 10.55 27.81 -4.56
CA GLY A 146 10.57 27.91 -3.10
C GLY A 146 9.17 27.87 -2.46
N GLN A 147 8.20 28.56 -3.04
CA GLN A 147 6.81 28.53 -2.57
C GLN A 147 6.17 27.15 -2.74
N VAL A 148 6.34 26.51 -3.90
CA VAL A 148 5.81 25.18 -4.20
C VAL A 148 6.40 24.13 -3.27
N THR A 149 7.72 24.14 -3.07
CA THR A 149 8.41 23.26 -2.12
C THR A 149 7.83 23.41 -0.71
N ARG A 150 7.65 24.65 -0.25
CA ARG A 150 7.09 24.93 1.08
C ARG A 150 5.65 24.40 1.21
N GLN A 151 4.81 24.61 0.20
CA GLN A 151 3.44 24.09 0.20
C GLN A 151 3.39 22.56 0.18
N ALA A 152 4.28 21.91 -0.56
CA ALA A 152 4.40 20.45 -0.59
C ALA A 152 4.73 19.88 0.80
N VAL A 153 5.71 20.47 1.51
CA VAL A 153 6.09 20.05 2.86
C VAL A 153 4.97 20.30 3.87
N ILE A 154 4.31 21.46 3.80
CA ILE A 154 3.15 21.77 4.66
C ILE A 154 2.03 20.76 4.41
N GLY A 155 1.69 20.50 3.14
CA GLY A 155 0.66 19.54 2.75
C GLY A 155 0.94 18.13 3.28
N LEU A 156 2.19 17.67 3.20
CA LEU A 156 2.61 16.38 3.77
C LEU A 156 2.43 16.35 5.29
N ILE A 157 2.89 17.37 6.01
CA ILE A 157 2.77 17.42 7.47
C ILE A 157 1.30 17.45 7.90
N VAL A 158 0.48 18.28 7.26
CA VAL A 158 -0.96 18.37 7.52
C VAL A 158 -1.63 17.03 7.26
N PHE A 159 -1.32 16.37 6.14
CA PHE A 159 -1.83 15.04 5.82
C PHE A 159 -1.50 14.02 6.94
N LEU A 160 -0.24 13.96 7.40
CA LEU A 160 0.16 13.03 8.45
C LEU A 160 -0.54 13.30 9.77
N ILE A 161 -0.73 14.58 10.14
CA ILE A 161 -1.46 14.96 11.35
C ILE A 161 -2.94 14.53 11.25
N LEU A 162 -3.60 14.82 10.12
CA LEU A 162 -5.00 14.45 9.90
C LEU A 162 -5.21 12.93 9.92
N VAL A 163 -4.29 12.19 9.30
CA VAL A 163 -4.28 10.73 9.31
C VAL A 163 -4.06 10.18 10.72
N MET A 164 -3.07 10.74 11.45
CA MET A 164 -2.83 10.34 12.84
C MET A 164 -4.07 10.59 13.69
N ALA A 165 -4.70 11.76 13.57
CA ALA A 165 -5.94 12.09 14.29
C ALA A 165 -7.08 11.12 13.94
N TYR A 166 -7.31 10.85 12.65
CA TYR A 166 -8.29 9.87 12.20
C TYR A 166 -8.04 8.48 12.80
N LEU A 167 -6.79 8.00 12.76
CA LEU A 167 -6.43 6.69 13.30
C LEU A 167 -6.53 6.63 14.83
N VAL A 168 -6.24 7.73 15.54
CA VAL A 168 -6.44 7.79 17.01
C VAL A 168 -7.92 7.73 17.37
N VAL A 169 -8.81 8.32 16.57
CA VAL A 169 -10.27 8.23 16.80
C VAL A 169 -10.81 6.85 16.41
N ARG A 170 -10.34 6.28 15.30
CA ARG A 170 -10.82 5.00 14.76
C ARG A 170 -10.24 3.79 15.49
N PHE A 171 -9.00 3.90 15.97
CA PHE A 171 -8.23 2.88 16.66
C PHE A 171 -7.71 3.44 18.00
N GLU A 172 -6.64 2.87 18.53
CA GLU A 172 -5.97 3.40 19.74
C GLU A 172 -4.66 4.11 19.35
N TRP A 173 -4.18 5.01 20.20
CA TRP A 173 -2.96 5.79 19.96
C TRP A 173 -1.74 4.95 19.52
N ARG A 174 -1.52 3.77 20.11
CA ARG A 174 -0.38 2.91 19.74
C ARG A 174 -0.54 2.25 18.37
N MET A 175 -1.78 1.96 17.95
CA MET A 175 -2.07 1.55 16.59
C MET A 175 -1.83 2.71 15.63
N ALA A 176 -2.34 3.91 15.94
CA ALA A 176 -2.08 5.10 15.12
C ALA A 176 -0.58 5.37 14.94
N ALA A 177 0.22 5.29 16.01
CA ALA A 177 1.67 5.46 15.96
C ALA A 177 2.34 4.39 15.07
N ALA A 178 1.94 3.12 15.20
CA ALA A 178 2.49 2.04 14.37
C ALA A 178 2.16 2.22 12.88
N ALA A 179 0.95 2.68 12.57
CA ALA A 179 0.54 2.99 11.20
C ALA A 179 1.37 4.15 10.63
N VAL A 180 1.52 5.26 11.36
CA VAL A 180 2.33 6.41 10.93
C VAL A 180 3.79 5.99 10.72
N CYS A 181 4.37 5.14 11.58
CA CYS A 181 5.71 4.60 11.35
C CYS A 181 5.82 3.82 10.03
N SER A 182 4.79 3.06 9.65
CA SER A 182 4.75 2.36 8.37
C SER A 182 4.68 3.33 7.19
N LEU A 183 3.84 4.37 7.28
CA LEU A 183 3.74 5.40 6.23
C LEU A 183 5.04 6.19 6.05
N MET A 184 5.75 6.47 7.15
CA MET A 184 7.07 7.09 7.11
C MET A 184 8.10 6.20 6.44
N LEU A 185 8.05 4.90 6.70
CA LEU A 185 8.88 3.95 5.97
C LEU A 185 8.58 4.03 4.47
N ASP A 186 7.31 4.01 4.06
CA ASP A 186 6.92 4.07 2.64
C ASP A 186 7.43 5.33 1.94
N LEU A 187 7.33 6.47 2.63
CA LEU A 187 7.83 7.75 2.13
C LEU A 187 9.37 7.74 1.98
N ILE A 188 10.09 7.26 2.99
CA ILE A 188 11.56 7.19 2.97
C ILE A 188 12.05 6.21 1.90
N LEU A 189 11.38 5.06 1.75
CA LEU A 189 11.72 4.07 0.74
C LEU A 189 11.52 4.63 -0.66
N THR A 190 10.37 5.25 -0.90
CA THR A 190 10.03 5.81 -2.22
C THR A 190 10.95 6.99 -2.55
N ALA A 191 11.19 7.91 -1.61
CA ALA A 191 12.12 9.02 -1.79
C ALA A 191 13.58 8.53 -1.96
N GLY A 192 13.98 7.49 -1.23
CA GLY A 192 15.30 6.88 -1.36
C GLY A 192 15.54 6.28 -2.74
N VAL A 193 14.54 5.63 -3.34
CA VAL A 193 14.65 5.13 -4.72
C VAL A 193 14.81 6.27 -5.71
N TYR A 194 14.07 7.37 -5.53
CA TYR A 194 14.21 8.56 -6.37
C TYR A 194 15.63 9.14 -6.30
N SER A 195 16.18 9.30 -5.10
CA SER A 195 17.55 9.77 -4.92
C SER A 195 18.59 8.79 -5.47
N LEU A 196 18.41 7.48 -5.26
CA LEU A 196 19.42 6.48 -5.60
C LEU A 196 19.56 6.30 -7.11
N ILE A 197 18.43 6.23 -7.81
CA ILE A 197 18.39 6.09 -9.28
C ILE A 197 18.62 7.43 -9.97
N GLY A 198 18.31 8.54 -9.30
CA GLY A 198 18.40 9.88 -9.86
C GLY A 198 17.15 10.26 -10.67
N PHE A 199 15.98 9.80 -10.24
CA PHE A 199 14.73 10.23 -10.85
C PHE A 199 14.40 11.66 -10.47
N GLU A 200 13.83 12.36 -11.44
CA GLU A 200 13.44 13.76 -11.27
C GLU A 200 12.22 13.88 -10.35
N VAL A 201 12.28 14.84 -9.43
CA VAL A 201 11.18 15.18 -8.52
C VAL A 201 10.47 16.39 -9.08
N THR A 202 9.23 16.19 -9.52
CA THR A 202 8.35 17.24 -10.06
C THR A 202 7.12 17.40 -9.16
N PRO A 203 6.29 18.45 -9.34
CA PRO A 203 5.04 18.60 -8.57
C PRO A 203 4.12 17.38 -8.70
N SER A 204 4.12 16.73 -9.86
CA SER A 204 3.42 15.46 -10.09
C SER A 204 3.93 14.34 -9.17
N THR A 205 5.22 14.31 -8.86
CA THR A 205 5.81 13.38 -7.89
C THR A 205 5.24 13.60 -6.49
N VAL A 206 5.05 14.85 -6.06
CA VAL A 206 4.45 15.20 -4.75
C VAL A 206 3.00 14.72 -4.67
N ILE A 207 2.22 14.94 -5.72
CA ILE A 207 0.84 14.42 -5.81
C ILE A 207 0.86 12.89 -5.70
N GLY A 208 1.81 12.24 -6.37
CA GLY A 208 2.03 10.81 -6.26
C GLY A 208 2.37 10.35 -4.84
N PHE A 209 3.27 11.03 -4.13
CA PHE A 209 3.57 10.75 -2.72
C PHE A 209 2.33 10.83 -1.82
N LEU A 210 1.50 11.87 -1.98
CA LEU A 210 0.25 11.98 -1.21
C LEU A 210 -0.73 10.84 -1.56
N THR A 211 -0.79 10.48 -2.83
CA THR A 211 -1.67 9.41 -3.33
C THR A 211 -1.25 8.03 -2.78
N ILE A 212 0.05 7.70 -2.79
CA ILE A 212 0.51 6.42 -2.25
C ILE A 212 0.26 6.33 -0.74
N LEU A 213 0.34 7.44 0.00
CA LEU A 213 0.06 7.44 1.43
C LEU A 213 -1.41 7.13 1.71
N GLY A 214 -2.32 7.73 0.94
CA GLY A 214 -3.75 7.41 1.02
C GLY A 214 -4.03 5.93 0.71
N TYR A 215 -3.33 5.38 -0.28
CA TYR A 215 -3.42 3.97 -0.65
C TYR A 215 -2.86 3.04 0.44
N ALA A 216 -1.65 3.30 0.94
CA ALA A 216 -0.99 2.50 1.97
C ALA A 216 -1.80 2.46 3.27
N LEU A 217 -2.49 3.55 3.60
CA LEU A 217 -3.40 3.61 4.73
C LEU A 217 -4.53 2.60 4.66
N TYR A 218 -5.12 2.38 3.48
CA TYR A 218 -6.24 1.45 3.33
C TYR A 218 -5.84 0.05 3.80
N ASP A 219 -4.65 -0.41 3.41
CA ASP A 219 -4.18 -1.75 3.77
C ASP A 219 -3.83 -1.85 5.26
N VAL A 220 -3.14 -0.82 5.80
CA VAL A 220 -2.83 -0.76 7.24
C VAL A 220 -4.10 -0.80 8.11
N VAL A 221 -5.15 -0.07 7.72
CA VAL A 221 -6.44 -0.05 8.43
C VAL A 221 -7.08 -1.42 8.43
N VAL A 222 -7.08 -2.14 7.30
CA VAL A 222 -7.67 -3.49 7.20
C VAL A 222 -6.93 -4.50 8.06
N VAL A 223 -5.59 -4.49 8.04
CA VAL A 223 -4.78 -5.35 8.90
C VAL A 223 -5.05 -5.03 10.37
N PHE A 224 -5.07 -3.74 10.75
CA PHE A 224 -5.24 -3.33 12.14
C PHE A 224 -6.65 -3.58 12.68
N ASP A 225 -7.67 -3.44 11.86
CA ASP A 225 -9.04 -3.84 12.20
C ASP A 225 -9.08 -5.34 12.56
N LYS A 226 -8.41 -6.18 11.76
CA LYS A 226 -8.33 -7.61 12.05
C LYS A 226 -7.49 -7.93 13.29
N VAL A 227 -6.41 -7.18 13.54
CA VAL A 227 -5.63 -7.29 14.78
C VAL A 227 -6.50 -6.95 15.98
N GLN A 228 -7.27 -5.86 15.92
CA GLN A 228 -8.18 -5.44 16.98
C GLN A 228 -9.26 -6.49 17.24
N GLU A 229 -9.83 -7.07 16.18
CA GLU A 229 -10.81 -8.17 16.27
C GLU A 229 -10.19 -9.39 16.97
N ASN A 230 -9.01 -9.84 16.53
CA ASN A 230 -8.34 -11.03 17.06
C ASN A 230 -7.76 -10.84 18.47
N THR A 231 -7.52 -9.60 18.89
CA THR A 231 -6.97 -9.27 20.21
C THR A 231 -8.03 -8.78 21.19
N ARG A 232 -9.30 -8.71 20.77
CA ARG A 232 -10.41 -8.29 21.64
C ARG A 232 -10.57 -9.25 22.81
N GLY A 233 -10.43 -8.72 24.03
CA GLY A 233 -10.53 -9.51 25.26
C GLY A 233 -9.39 -10.51 25.47
N ILE A 234 -8.28 -10.40 24.72
CA ILE A 234 -7.20 -11.40 24.74
C ILE A 234 -6.59 -11.61 26.12
N THR A 235 -6.59 -10.58 26.97
CA THR A 235 -6.07 -10.62 28.34
C THR A 235 -6.88 -11.50 29.30
N ALA A 236 -8.13 -11.85 28.94
CA ALA A 236 -8.99 -12.74 29.71
C ALA A 236 -8.68 -14.22 29.46
N GLY A 237 -8.15 -14.56 28.28
CA GLY A 237 -7.76 -15.92 27.92
C GLY A 237 -6.26 -16.18 28.15
N SER A 238 -5.85 -17.45 28.07
CA SER A 238 -4.43 -17.85 28.08
C SER A 238 -4.05 -18.78 26.93
N SER A 239 -4.82 -18.78 25.85
CA SER A 239 -4.62 -19.67 24.69
C SER A 239 -3.54 -19.15 23.73
N ARG A 240 -3.52 -17.83 23.47
CA ARG A 240 -2.62 -17.18 22.50
C ARG A 240 -2.04 -15.89 23.05
N THR A 241 -0.82 -15.54 22.64
CA THR A 241 -0.20 -14.25 22.97
C THR A 241 -0.70 -13.15 22.03
N TYR A 242 -0.48 -11.87 22.37
CA TYR A 242 -0.82 -10.76 21.49
C TYR A 242 -0.09 -10.86 20.13
N ALA A 243 1.19 -11.22 20.15
CA ALA A 243 1.99 -11.42 18.94
C ALA A 243 1.44 -12.54 18.05
N GLU A 244 0.95 -13.64 18.63
CA GLU A 244 0.32 -14.73 17.87
C GLU A 244 -1.02 -14.34 17.26
N ALA A 245 -1.84 -13.59 18.00
CA ALA A 245 -3.11 -13.06 17.49
C ALA A 245 -2.88 -12.02 16.38
N THR A 246 -1.84 -11.21 16.51
CA THR A 246 -1.40 -10.26 15.47
C THR A 246 -0.94 -11.04 14.23
N ASN A 247 -0.14 -12.09 14.40
CA ASN A 247 0.31 -12.92 13.29
C ASN A 247 -0.86 -13.60 12.56
N LEU A 248 -1.85 -14.09 13.31
CA LEU A 248 -3.06 -14.64 12.76
C LEU A 248 -3.83 -13.61 11.93
N ALA A 249 -3.94 -12.37 12.42
CA ALA A 249 -4.60 -11.30 11.68
C ALA A 249 -3.92 -11.02 10.34
N VAL A 250 -2.58 -10.91 10.33
CA VAL A 250 -1.82 -10.72 9.08
C VAL A 250 -2.06 -11.85 8.10
N ASN A 251 -2.09 -13.11 8.55
CA ASN A 251 -2.35 -14.26 7.66
C ASN A 251 -3.78 -14.23 7.09
N GLN A 252 -4.77 -13.80 7.87
CA GLN A 252 -6.16 -13.70 7.43
C GLN A 252 -6.40 -12.58 6.42
N THR A 253 -5.60 -11.51 6.49
CA THR A 253 -5.72 -10.38 5.56
C THR A 253 -4.74 -10.45 4.39
N LEU A 254 -3.70 -11.29 4.47
CA LEU A 254 -2.60 -11.36 3.50
C LEU A 254 -3.06 -11.41 2.04
N MET A 255 -3.95 -12.34 1.70
CA MET A 255 -4.41 -12.48 0.31
C MET A 255 -5.31 -11.34 -0.14
N ARG A 256 -6.04 -10.70 0.80
CA ARG A 256 -6.77 -9.48 0.48
C ARG A 256 -5.79 -8.37 0.13
N SER A 257 -4.80 -8.13 0.99
CA SER A 257 -3.76 -7.11 0.81
C SER A 257 -3.00 -7.30 -0.50
N ILE A 258 -2.57 -8.54 -0.80
CA ILE A 258 -1.90 -8.87 -2.07
C ILE A 258 -2.83 -8.61 -3.26
N ASN A 259 -4.09 -9.04 -3.20
CA ASN A 259 -5.02 -8.87 -4.31
C ASN A 259 -5.35 -7.40 -4.56
N THR A 260 -5.62 -6.61 -3.51
CA THR A 260 -5.85 -5.16 -3.64
C THR A 260 -4.59 -4.43 -4.09
N GLY A 261 -3.43 -4.91 -3.64
CA GLY A 261 -2.09 -4.55 -4.10
C GLY A 261 -1.96 -4.65 -5.61
N LEU A 262 -2.05 -5.88 -6.11
CA LEU A 262 -1.84 -6.20 -7.51
C LEU A 262 -2.89 -5.57 -8.43
N VAL A 263 -4.16 -5.55 -8.02
CA VAL A 263 -5.23 -4.93 -8.82
C VAL A 263 -5.04 -3.42 -8.97
N ALA A 264 -4.50 -2.74 -7.95
CA ALA A 264 -4.14 -1.32 -8.05
C ALA A 264 -2.84 -1.11 -8.83
N LEU A 265 -1.86 -1.99 -8.66
CA LEU A 265 -0.55 -1.86 -9.29
C LEU A 265 -0.57 -2.16 -10.80
N LEU A 266 -1.44 -3.04 -11.27
CA LEU A 266 -1.51 -3.43 -12.69
C LEU A 266 -1.87 -2.26 -13.62
N PRO A 267 -2.92 -1.46 -13.38
CA PRO A 267 -3.21 -0.28 -14.21
C PRO A 267 -2.10 0.77 -14.16
N VAL A 268 -1.51 1.02 -12.98
CA VAL A 268 -0.40 1.97 -12.81
C VAL A 268 0.85 1.48 -13.55
N GLY A 269 1.15 0.18 -13.45
CA GLY A 269 2.21 -0.46 -14.22
C GLY A 269 1.93 -0.41 -15.73
N GLY A 270 0.69 -0.66 -16.14
CA GLY A 270 0.26 -0.48 -17.54
C GLY A 270 0.48 0.95 -18.02
N LEU A 271 0.09 1.96 -17.23
CA LEU A 271 0.34 3.37 -17.51
C LEU A 271 1.85 3.67 -17.61
N LEU A 272 2.68 3.09 -16.75
CA LEU A 272 4.12 3.31 -16.75
C LEU A 272 4.81 2.61 -17.94
N PHE A 273 4.56 1.32 -18.16
CA PHE A 273 5.24 0.54 -19.20
C PHE A 273 4.67 0.78 -20.59
N ILE A 274 3.34 0.90 -20.73
CA ILE A 274 2.67 1.15 -22.01
C ILE A 274 2.55 2.66 -22.22
N GLY A 275 1.99 3.41 -21.26
CA GLY A 275 1.79 4.85 -21.43
C GLY A 275 3.09 5.66 -21.48
N ALA A 276 4.00 5.47 -20.52
CA ALA A 276 5.26 6.20 -20.54
C ALA A 276 6.34 5.52 -21.41
N GLY A 277 6.41 4.18 -21.42
CA GLY A 277 7.40 3.45 -22.22
C GLY A 277 7.09 3.39 -23.71
N LEU A 278 5.85 3.07 -24.10
CA LEU A 278 5.44 2.95 -25.51
C LEU A 278 4.75 4.19 -26.06
N LEU A 279 4.13 5.04 -25.23
CA LEU A 279 3.46 6.26 -25.68
C LEU A 279 4.27 7.54 -25.41
N GLY A 280 5.36 7.45 -24.64
CA GLY A 280 6.34 8.51 -24.43
C GLY A 280 5.84 9.67 -23.56
N ALA A 281 4.70 9.55 -22.90
CA ALA A 281 4.13 10.65 -22.12
C ALA A 281 4.99 10.95 -20.87
N GLY A 282 5.89 11.95 -20.97
CA GLY A 282 6.88 12.28 -19.94
C GLY A 282 6.27 12.63 -18.58
N THR A 283 5.23 13.46 -18.54
CA THR A 283 4.56 13.81 -17.26
C THR A 283 3.81 12.64 -16.64
N LEU A 284 3.25 11.73 -17.47
CA LEU A 284 2.62 10.50 -17.00
C LEU A 284 3.66 9.50 -16.47
N LYS A 285 4.89 9.53 -17.00
CA LYS A 285 6.02 8.73 -16.51
C LYS A 285 6.34 9.08 -15.07
N ASP A 286 6.47 10.36 -14.76
CA ASP A 286 6.88 10.83 -13.43
C ASP A 286 5.85 10.45 -12.37
N LEU A 287 4.57 10.66 -12.68
CA LEU A 287 3.46 10.27 -11.81
C LEU A 287 3.31 8.75 -11.72
N GLY A 288 3.37 8.04 -12.84
CA GLY A 288 3.26 6.58 -12.88
C GLY A 288 4.38 5.89 -12.11
N LEU A 289 5.59 6.41 -12.18
CA LEU A 289 6.78 5.86 -11.54
C LEU A 289 6.71 5.95 -10.01
N VAL A 290 6.36 7.12 -9.47
CA VAL A 290 6.21 7.30 -8.01
C VAL A 290 5.10 6.41 -7.47
N LEU A 291 3.96 6.35 -8.18
CA LEU A 291 2.84 5.51 -7.79
C LEU A 291 3.22 4.03 -7.83
N PHE A 292 3.90 3.57 -8.89
CA PHE A 292 4.30 2.18 -9.04
C PHE A 292 5.28 1.74 -7.94
N VAL A 293 6.35 2.52 -7.74
CA VAL A 293 7.37 2.24 -6.73
C VAL A 293 6.76 2.30 -5.33
N GLY A 294 6.01 3.37 -5.03
CA GLY A 294 5.43 3.59 -3.71
C GLY A 294 4.32 2.61 -3.34
N MET A 295 3.42 2.27 -4.26
CA MET A 295 2.42 1.21 -4.01
C MET A 295 3.08 -0.16 -3.87
N GLY A 296 4.10 -0.45 -4.68
CA GLY A 296 4.87 -1.70 -4.59
C GLY A 296 5.48 -1.90 -3.21
N PHE A 297 6.15 -0.88 -2.68
CA PHE A 297 6.69 -0.92 -1.32
C PHE A 297 5.59 -0.90 -0.25
N GLY A 298 4.53 -0.11 -0.45
CA GLY A 298 3.41 -0.01 0.49
C GLY A 298 2.70 -1.34 0.76
N VAL A 299 2.53 -2.18 -0.28
CA VAL A 299 1.97 -3.53 -0.11
C VAL A 299 2.89 -4.42 0.73
N VAL A 300 4.21 -4.29 0.57
CA VAL A 300 5.18 -5.11 1.31
C VAL A 300 5.31 -4.62 2.75
N SER A 301 5.38 -3.30 2.97
CA SER A 301 5.56 -2.70 4.28
C SER A 301 4.34 -2.86 5.19
N SER A 302 3.12 -2.73 4.66
CA SER A 302 1.88 -2.91 5.43
C SER A 302 1.81 -4.33 6.03
N ILE A 303 2.21 -5.34 5.26
CA ILE A 303 2.17 -6.75 5.65
C ILE A 303 3.34 -7.10 6.57
N LEU A 304 4.57 -6.70 6.21
CA LEU A 304 5.79 -7.17 6.86
C LEU A 304 6.34 -6.23 7.94
N PHE A 305 5.89 -4.98 8.00
CA PHE A 305 6.40 -3.97 8.93
C PHE A 305 5.33 -3.44 9.88
N ALA A 306 4.16 -3.01 9.40
CA ALA A 306 3.14 -2.35 10.24
C ALA A 306 2.69 -3.21 11.43
N ALA A 307 2.29 -4.47 11.17
CA ALA A 307 1.82 -5.38 12.21
C ALA A 307 2.92 -5.79 13.22
N PRO A 308 4.17 -6.11 12.78
CA PRO A 308 5.29 -6.28 13.69
C PRO A 308 5.61 -5.06 14.57
N VAL A 309 5.57 -3.85 14.02
CA VAL A 309 5.75 -2.59 14.78
C VAL A 309 4.67 -2.46 15.85
N LEU A 310 3.41 -2.69 15.49
CA LEU A 310 2.30 -2.67 16.44
C LEU A 310 2.51 -3.69 17.58
N SER A 311 2.86 -4.94 17.24
CA SER A 311 3.16 -5.96 18.24
C SER A 311 4.30 -5.55 19.17
N ALA A 312 5.35 -4.91 18.65
CA ALA A 312 6.46 -4.42 19.46
C ALA A 312 6.04 -3.28 20.41
N PHE A 313 5.18 -2.37 19.96
CA PHE A 313 4.62 -1.31 20.81
C PHE A 313 3.70 -1.88 21.90
N LYS A 314 2.95 -2.94 21.59
CA LYS A 314 2.02 -3.60 22.51
C LYS A 314 2.70 -4.47 23.54
N ASP A 315 3.78 -5.15 23.18
CA ASP A 315 4.59 -5.95 24.12
C ASP A 315 5.21 -5.10 25.24
N ARG A 316 5.36 -3.79 25.03
CA ARG A 316 5.83 -2.84 26.05
C ARG A 316 4.76 -2.48 27.08
N GLU A 317 3.49 -2.83 26.86
CA GLU A 317 2.43 -2.58 27.84
C GLU A 317 2.52 -3.57 29.01
N PRO A 318 2.45 -3.11 30.27
CA PRO A 318 2.50 -3.99 31.44
C PRO A 318 1.43 -5.09 31.40
N LYS A 319 0.20 -4.75 30.94
CA LYS A 319 -0.93 -5.68 30.84
C LYS A 319 -0.65 -6.82 29.84
N ILE A 320 -0.12 -6.49 28.66
CA ILE A 320 0.20 -7.47 27.60
C ILE A 320 1.43 -8.30 27.97
N LYS A 321 2.44 -7.70 28.62
CA LYS A 321 3.62 -8.40 29.12
C LYS A 321 3.25 -9.45 30.18
N ALA A 322 2.44 -9.07 31.16
CA ALA A 322 1.94 -9.98 32.20
C ALA A 322 1.07 -11.09 31.61
N HIS A 323 0.19 -10.76 30.65
CA HIS A 323 -0.58 -11.76 29.92
C HIS A 323 0.30 -12.76 29.15
N THR A 324 1.30 -12.27 28.41
CA THR A 324 2.22 -13.11 27.65
C THR A 324 3.00 -14.05 28.58
N ALA A 325 3.49 -13.55 29.73
CA ALA A 325 4.15 -14.39 30.72
C ALA A 325 3.23 -15.50 31.25
N ARG A 326 1.95 -15.19 31.55
CA ARG A 326 0.96 -16.19 31.97
C ARG A 326 0.71 -17.27 30.91
N VAL A 327 0.57 -16.87 29.65
CA VAL A 327 0.39 -17.80 28.52
C VAL A 327 1.59 -18.75 28.39
N LEU A 328 2.82 -18.21 28.46
CA LEU A 328 4.04 -18.99 28.34
C LEU A 328 4.23 -19.93 29.53
N ALA A 329 3.99 -19.46 30.76
CA ALA A 329 4.05 -20.28 31.96
C ALA A 329 3.06 -21.45 31.91
N ARG A 330 1.81 -21.20 31.51
CA ARG A 330 0.79 -22.25 31.33
C ARG A 330 1.21 -23.30 30.29
N ARG A 331 1.82 -22.87 29.19
CA ARG A 331 2.34 -23.79 28.16
C ARG A 331 3.55 -24.59 28.64
N ALA A 332 4.42 -23.97 29.43
CA ALA A 332 5.56 -24.67 30.03
C ALA A 332 5.08 -25.74 31.01
N ALA A 333 4.13 -25.42 31.89
CA ALA A 333 3.51 -26.39 32.81
C ALA A 333 2.79 -27.52 32.05
N ALA A 334 2.07 -27.21 30.97
CA ALA A 334 1.43 -28.22 30.12
C ALA A 334 2.44 -29.14 29.41
N LYS A 335 3.66 -28.67 29.16
CA LYS A 335 4.74 -29.46 28.58
C LYS A 335 5.53 -30.25 29.63
N SER A 336 5.65 -29.77 30.88
CA SER A 336 6.31 -30.51 31.97
C SER A 336 5.42 -31.60 32.58
N GLY A 337 4.12 -31.61 32.27
CA GLY A 337 3.17 -32.57 32.84
C GLY A 337 2.60 -32.15 34.20
N ASP A 338 2.95 -30.96 34.71
CA ASP A 338 2.50 -30.45 36.02
C ASP A 338 1.05 -29.91 36.05
N VAL A 339 0.27 -30.12 34.99
CA VAL A 339 -1.12 -29.64 34.94
C VAL A 339 -2.03 -30.67 35.58
N ALA A 340 -2.43 -30.40 36.83
CA ALA A 340 -3.50 -31.13 37.50
C ALA A 340 -4.74 -31.21 36.58
N PRO A 341 -5.36 -32.40 36.44
CA PRO A 341 -6.47 -32.59 35.51
C PRO A 341 -7.63 -31.68 35.90
N THR A 342 -8.16 -30.96 34.91
CA THR A 342 -9.33 -30.08 35.08
C THR A 342 -10.48 -30.86 35.72
N ALA A 343 -11.28 -30.22 36.58
CA ALA A 343 -12.37 -30.84 37.37
C ALA A 343 -13.39 -31.70 36.56
N ARG A 344 -13.41 -31.58 35.23
CA ARG A 344 -14.18 -32.44 34.33
C ARG A 344 -13.66 -33.88 34.26
N GLN A 345 -12.34 -34.10 34.32
CA GLN A 345 -11.73 -35.45 34.35
C GLN A 345 -11.89 -36.14 35.70
N LYS A 346 -11.94 -35.38 36.80
CA LYS A 346 -12.18 -35.92 38.14
C LYS A 346 -13.61 -36.48 38.30
N ARG A 347 -14.57 -35.98 37.51
CA ARG A 347 -15.95 -36.47 37.51
C ARG A 347 -16.12 -37.80 36.77
N GLU A 348 -15.34 -38.03 35.71
CA GLU A 348 -15.35 -39.31 34.97
C GLU A 348 -14.60 -40.41 35.76
N ALA A 349 -13.50 -40.08 36.44
CA ALA A 349 -12.74 -41.03 37.25
C ALA A 349 -13.46 -41.47 38.55
N ASN A 350 -14.37 -40.65 39.09
CA ASN A 350 -15.16 -41.00 40.28
C ASN A 350 -16.43 -41.82 39.96
N MET A 351 -16.83 -41.95 38.69
CA MET A 351 -17.97 -42.79 38.29
C MET A 351 -17.58 -44.26 38.07
N THR A 352 -16.29 -44.60 38.05
CA THR A 352 -15.81 -45.95 37.76
C THR A 352 -15.36 -46.74 39.00
N ALA A 353 -15.51 -46.20 40.21
CA ALA A 353 -14.88 -46.75 41.43
C ALA A 353 -15.83 -47.21 42.55
N SER A 354 -17.15 -47.20 42.34
CA SER A 354 -18.09 -47.72 43.35
C SER A 354 -19.42 -48.12 42.73
N ASP A 355 -19.57 -49.39 42.35
CA ASP A 355 -20.57 -50.28 42.96
C ASP A 355 -20.59 -51.64 42.27
N GLU A 356 -20.31 -52.67 43.06
CA GLU A 356 -20.42 -54.08 42.71
C GLU A 356 -21.71 -54.63 43.35
N ALA A 357 -22.79 -54.73 42.53
CA ALA A 357 -23.91 -55.71 42.59
C ALA A 357 -24.83 -55.78 43.86
N PRO A 358 -26.10 -56.29 43.79
CA PRO A 358 -26.60 -57.28 42.83
C PRO A 358 -28.00 -57.07 42.23
N ALA A 359 -28.28 -58.02 41.34
CA ALA A 359 -29.40 -58.18 40.42
C ALA A 359 -30.79 -58.25 41.05
N LEU A 360 -31.80 -57.87 40.25
CA LEU A 360 -33.04 -58.61 40.05
C LEU A 360 -33.62 -58.28 38.65
N ALA A 361 -33.93 -59.36 37.92
CA ALA A 361 -34.66 -59.41 36.65
C ALA A 361 -36.07 -58.79 36.80
N SER A 362 -36.80 -58.33 35.79
CA SER A 362 -37.17 -58.83 34.45
C SER A 362 -38.02 -57.68 33.80
N SER A 363 -38.37 -57.56 32.52
CA SER A 363 -38.34 -58.39 31.31
C SER A 363 -38.70 -57.50 30.10
N SER A 364 -38.11 -57.86 28.95
CA SER A 364 -38.64 -57.76 27.56
C SER A 364 -38.95 -56.36 26.97
N SER A 365 -38.56 -56.02 25.73
CA SER A 365 -38.28 -56.84 24.54
C SER A 365 -37.39 -56.08 23.53
N GLY A 366 -36.76 -56.87 22.65
CA GLY A 366 -35.67 -56.49 21.71
C GLY A 366 -36.05 -55.51 20.60
N ALA A 367 -35.24 -55.26 19.57
CA ALA A 367 -33.99 -55.84 19.10
C ALA A 367 -33.39 -54.88 18.05
N GLY A 368 -32.06 -54.92 17.85
CA GLY A 368 -31.46 -54.74 16.51
C GLY A 368 -31.12 -53.31 16.02
N SER A 369 -29.85 -52.95 16.13
CA SER A 369 -29.05 -51.95 15.37
C SER A 369 -29.20 -52.05 13.82
N PRO A 370 -28.65 -51.13 12.96
CA PRO A 370 -27.63 -50.11 13.22
C PRO A 370 -27.83 -48.71 12.57
N ALA A 371 -26.92 -47.79 12.93
CA ALA A 371 -26.79 -46.41 12.47
C ALA A 371 -26.62 -46.22 10.95
N PRO A 372 -27.11 -45.11 10.35
CA PRO A 372 -26.79 -44.74 8.98
C PRO A 372 -25.49 -43.93 8.86
N ARG A 373 -24.71 -44.24 7.81
CA ARG A 373 -23.45 -43.61 7.40
C ARG A 373 -23.64 -42.18 6.84
N PRO A 374 -22.58 -41.35 6.78
CA PRO A 374 -22.68 -39.93 6.45
C PRO A 374 -22.82 -39.70 4.94
N GLY A 375 -23.82 -38.89 4.54
CA GLY A 375 -23.88 -38.35 3.18
C GLY A 375 -25.26 -38.30 2.53
N THR A 376 -26.26 -37.67 3.16
CA THR A 376 -27.44 -37.13 2.46
C THR A 376 -27.94 -35.86 3.17
N ARG A 377 -28.21 -34.83 2.38
CA ARG A 377 -28.53 -33.45 2.81
C ARG A 377 -30.02 -33.34 3.18
N PRO A 378 -30.40 -32.86 4.38
CA PRO A 378 -31.80 -32.54 4.66
C PRO A 378 -32.15 -31.12 4.21
N THR A 379 -33.22 -31.03 3.43
CA THR A 379 -33.91 -29.79 3.03
C THR A 379 -34.66 -29.21 4.23
N ALA A 380 -34.40 -27.94 4.56
CA ALA A 380 -35.10 -27.24 5.63
C ALA A 380 -36.49 -26.76 5.15
N LYS A 381 -37.55 -27.30 5.76
CA LYS A 381 -38.91 -26.73 5.70
C LYS A 381 -39.03 -25.61 6.74
N ARG A 382 -39.27 -24.40 6.25
CA ARG A 382 -39.56 -23.17 7.01
C ARG A 382 -40.97 -23.25 7.59
N ASN A 383 -41.12 -23.12 8.91
CA ASN A 383 -42.43 -22.94 9.52
C ASN A 383 -42.59 -21.47 9.98
N ALA A 384 -43.71 -20.89 9.58
CA ALA A 384 -44.11 -19.51 9.81
C ALA A 384 -44.96 -19.41 11.09
N ASN A 385 -44.78 -18.34 11.88
CA ASN A 385 -45.80 -17.32 12.14
C ASN A 385 -45.34 -16.37 13.25
N ARG A 386 -45.20 -15.08 12.91
CA ARG A 386 -45.25 -13.98 13.88
C ARG A 386 -46.22 -12.95 13.29
N GLY A 387 -47.22 -12.59 14.09
CA GLY A 387 -48.33 -11.75 13.69
C GLY A 387 -47.90 -10.35 13.24
N GLY A 388 -48.70 -9.78 12.35
CA GLY A 388 -48.58 -8.40 11.94
C GLY A 388 -49.91 -7.87 11.43
N ARG A 389 -50.24 -6.65 11.85
CA ARG A 389 -51.01 -5.63 11.13
C ARG A 389 -50.97 -4.32 11.94
N PRO A 390 -51.26 -3.15 11.34
CA PRO A 390 -51.11 -2.77 9.93
C PRO A 390 -50.49 -1.36 9.76
N GLY A 391 -50.07 -1.01 8.54
CA GLY A 391 -49.92 0.39 8.15
C GLY A 391 -49.17 0.61 6.84
N GLY A 392 -49.83 1.25 5.87
CA GLY A 392 -49.18 1.96 4.76
C GLY A 392 -49.48 1.44 3.36
N ALA A 393 -50.65 1.80 2.84
CA ALA A 393 -50.99 1.69 1.41
C ALA A 393 -50.43 2.88 0.62
N GLY A 394 -50.02 2.66 -0.63
CA GLY A 394 -49.58 3.72 -1.55
C GLY A 394 -49.38 3.21 -2.98
N ASN A 395 -50.36 3.50 -3.81
CA ASN A 395 -50.54 3.16 -5.24
C ASN A 395 -49.33 3.36 -6.18
N ARG A 396 -49.26 2.50 -7.21
CA ARG A 396 -48.84 2.88 -8.57
C ARG A 396 -49.81 2.26 -9.58
N PRO A 397 -50.35 3.04 -10.54
CA PRO A 397 -51.09 2.47 -11.67
C PRO A 397 -50.18 2.19 -12.86
N SER A 398 -50.61 1.18 -13.59
CA SER A 398 -50.22 0.75 -14.94
C SER A 398 -50.42 1.86 -15.98
N GLY A 399 -49.55 1.86 -17.00
CA GLY A 399 -49.76 2.59 -18.25
C GLY A 399 -48.82 2.07 -19.33
N GLY A 400 -49.36 1.24 -20.23
CA GLY A 400 -48.71 0.89 -21.49
C GLY A 400 -49.17 1.81 -22.62
N ASN A 401 -48.32 2.03 -23.64
CA ASN A 401 -48.66 1.82 -25.06
C ASN A 401 -47.52 2.21 -26.02
N LYS A 402 -47.38 1.38 -27.06
CA LYS A 402 -47.16 1.64 -28.50
C LYS A 402 -46.01 2.51 -29.02
N ARG A 403 -45.23 1.84 -29.90
CA ARG A 403 -44.85 2.20 -31.29
C ARG A 403 -44.49 3.67 -31.56
N ARG A 404 -43.24 3.93 -31.99
CA ARG A 404 -42.79 3.86 -33.39
C ARG A 404 -41.26 3.84 -33.44
#